data_AF-A0A7W8HLB9-F1
#
_entry.id   AF-A0A7W8HLB9-F1
#
_cell.length_a   1.000
_cell.length_b   1.000
_cell.length_c   1.000
_cell.angle_alpha   90.00
_cell.angle_beta   90.00
_cell.angle_gamma   90.00
#
_symmetry.space_group_name_H-M   'P 1'
#
loop_
_entity.id
_entity.type
_entity.pdbx_description
1 polymer ?
#
loop_
_entity_poly.entity_id
_entity_poly.type
_entity_poly.pdbx_seq_one_letter_code
_entity_poly.pdbx_strand_id
1 'polypeptide(L)' 'MRTTVTVDDDLVEQALALSEPGMPRSALFREALLAFIRQQAARRLAALAGQAPDMPDVPRRRLAKSDA' A
#
# COMPACT_ATOMS: atom_id res chain seq x y z
N MET A 1 1.57 17.86 -11.89
CA MET A 1 0.19 18.39 -11.88
C MET A 1 -0.03 19.10 -10.56
N ARG A 2 -0.62 20.30 -10.56
CA ARG A 2 -0.95 21.04 -9.31
C ARG A 2 -2.46 21.01 -9.11
N THR A 3 -2.89 20.56 -7.94
CA THR A 3 -4.31 20.43 -7.58
C THR A 3 -4.51 21.05 -6.19
N THR A 4 -5.60 21.81 -6.03
CA THR A 4 -6.01 22.36 -4.73
C THR A 4 -7.17 21.53 -4.20
N VAL A 5 -7.11 21.14 -2.93
CA VAL A 5 -8.14 20.33 -2.27
C VAL A 5 -8.48 21.00 -0.94
N THR A 6 -9.77 21.11 -0.62
CA THR A 6 -10.24 21.61 0.66
C THR A 6 -10.32 20.45 1.66
N VAL A 7 -9.70 20.62 2.82
CA VAL A 7 -9.64 19.62 3.90
C VAL A 7 -9.83 20.34 5.23
N ASP A 8 -10.37 19.61 6.21
CA ASP A 8 -10.49 20.08 7.58
C ASP A 8 -9.10 20.37 8.19
N ASP A 9 -8.92 21.57 8.74
CA ASP A 9 -7.67 21.98 9.36
C ASP A 9 -7.36 21.15 10.60
N ASP A 10 -8.36 20.77 11.40
CA ASP A 10 -8.16 19.96 12.61
C ASP A 10 -7.62 18.58 12.25
N LEU A 11 -8.04 18.03 11.11
CA LEU A 11 -7.54 16.76 10.59
C LEU A 11 -6.09 16.87 10.11
N VAL A 12 -5.74 17.97 9.45
CA VAL A 12 -4.38 18.23 8.99
C VAL A 12 -3.43 18.40 10.16
N GLU A 13 -3.83 19.14 11.20
CA GLU A 13 -3.02 19.35 12.39
C GLU A 13 -2.81 18.04 13.18
N GLN A 14 -3.85 17.21 13.33
CA GLN A 14 -3.71 15.88 13.92
C GLN A 14 -2.72 15.00 13.14
N ALA A 15 -2.82 15.01 11.82
CA ALA A 15 -1.94 14.22 10.98
C ALA A 15 -0.48 14.73 11.02
N LEU A 16 -0.27 16.05 11.08
CA LEU A 16 1.06 16.65 11.26
C LEU A 16 1.66 16.33 12.63
N ALA A 17 0.86 16.36 13.70
CA ALA A 17 1.30 16.01 15.05
C ALA A 17 1.79 14.55 15.16
N LEU A 18 1.25 13.66 14.32
CA LEU A 18 1.66 12.25 14.23
C LEU A 18 2.76 12.00 13.19
N SER A 19 3.07 12.98 12.35
CA SER A 19 4.07 12.87 11.28
C SER A 19 5.47 13.17 11.78
N GLU A 20 6.46 12.89 10.93
CA GLU A 20 7.84 13.25 11.23
C GLU A 20 8.00 14.77 11.38
N PRO A 21 8.80 15.26 12.35
CA PRO A 21 9.05 16.67 12.55
C PRO A 21 9.58 17.34 11.27
N GLY A 22 8.96 18.45 10.87
CA GLY A 22 9.36 19.21 9.68
C GLY A 22 8.80 18.68 8.36
N MET A 23 7.90 17.68 8.37
CA MET A 23 7.23 17.23 7.16
C MET A 23 6.36 18.34 6.53
N PRO A 24 6.52 18.65 5.23
CA PRO A 24 5.66 19.62 4.56
C PRO A 24 4.27 19.04 4.28
N ARG A 25 3.22 19.88 4.32
CA ARG A 25 1.82 19.48 4.03
C ARG A 25 1.66 18.74 2.69
N SER A 26 2.43 19.09 1.67
CA SER A 26 2.39 18.39 0.37
C SER A 26 2.88 16.94 0.45
N ALA A 27 3.90 16.66 1.27
CA ALA A 27 4.38 15.31 1.51
C ALA A 27 3.38 14.50 2.34
N LEU A 28 2.70 15.14 3.30
CA LEU A 28 1.62 14.52 4.06
C LEU A 28 0.51 13.99 3.14
N PHE A 29 0.03 14.82 2.20
CA PHE A 29 -0.98 14.40 1.23
C PHE A 29 -0.51 13.23 0.35
N ARG A 30 0.76 13.24 -0.07
CA ARG A 30 1.33 12.15 -0.85
C ARG A 30 1.34 10.84 -0.06
N GLU A 31 1.76 10.87 1.19
CA GLU A 31 1.76 9.69 2.06
C GLU A 31 0.36 9.21 2.39
N ALA A 32 -0.60 10.11 2.63
CA ALA A 32 -2.00 9.75 2.84
C ALA A 32 -2.57 8.96 1.64
N LEU A 33 -2.28 9.42 0.41
CA LEU A 33 -2.69 8.71 -0.81
C LEU A 33 -2.01 7.35 -0.95
N LEU A 34 -0.72 7.25 -0.65
CA LEU A 34 0.00 5.97 -0.68
C LEU A 34 -0.56 4.99 0.35
N ALA A 35 -0.82 5.45 1.57
CA ALA A 35 -1.44 4.66 2.62
C ALA A 35 -2.83 4.15 2.20
N PHE A 36 -3.66 5.02 1.61
CA PHE A 36 -4.96 4.63 1.09
C PHE A 36 -4.86 3.56 0.01
N ILE A 37 -3.95 3.71 -0.96
CA ILE A 37 -3.72 2.72 -2.02
C ILE A 37 -3.31 1.38 -1.41
N ARG A 38 -2.38 1.37 -0.45
CA ARG A 38 -1.95 0.15 0.25
C ARG A 38 -3.12 -0.53 0.95
N GLN A 39 -3.97 0.23 1.65
CA GLN A 39 -5.15 -0.31 2.33
C GLN A 39 -6.15 -0.93 1.34
N GLN A 40 -6.43 -0.27 0.21
CA GLN A 40 -7.35 -0.82 -0.79
C GLN A 40 -6.78 -2.05 -1.50
N ALA A 41 -5.48 -2.05 -1.78
CA ALA A 41 -4.80 -3.22 -2.34
C ALA A 41 -4.89 -4.42 -1.39
N ALA A 42 -4.63 -4.21 -0.09
CA ALA A 42 -4.76 -5.26 0.92
C ALA A 42 -6.19 -5.81 1.00
N ARG A 43 -7.22 -4.95 0.97
CA ARG A 43 -8.62 -5.39 0.94
C ARG A 43 -8.96 -6.22 -0.29
N ARG A 44 -8.49 -5.82 -1.48
CA ARG A 44 -8.67 -6.57 -2.72
C ARG A 44 -7.97 -7.93 -2.67
N LEU A 45 -6.74 -7.98 -2.17
CA LEU A 45 -6.00 -9.24 -2.00
C LEU A 45 -6.69 -10.17 -1.01
N ALA A 46 -7.19 -9.65 0.11
CA ALA A 46 -7.94 -10.44 1.09
C ALA A 46 -9.23 -11.00 0.49
N ALA A 47 -9.94 -10.24 -0.35
CA ALA A 47 -11.12 -10.72 -1.06
C ALA A 47 -10.81 -11.81 -2.11
N LEU A 48 -9.60 -11.81 -2.68
CA LEU A 48 -9.12 -12.86 -3.59
C LEU A 48 -8.72 -14.15 -2.85
N ALA A 49 -8.41 -14.08 -1.55
CA ALA A 49 -8.09 -15.26 -0.77
C ALA A 49 -9.27 -16.24 -0.78
N GLY A 50 -9.01 -17.51 -1.09
CA GLY A 50 -10.04 -18.54 -1.16
C GLY A 50 -10.89 -18.53 -2.43
N GLN A 51 -10.62 -17.66 -3.41
CA GLN A 51 -11.34 -17.65 -4.70
C GLN A 51 -10.90 -18.79 -5.66
N ALA A 52 -9.83 -19.52 -5.33
CA ALA A 52 -9.35 -20.66 -6.10
C ALA A 52 -8.99 -21.85 -5.19
N PRO A 53 -9.97 -22.46 -4.49
CA PRO A 53 -9.73 -23.56 -3.55
C PRO A 53 -9.21 -24.83 -4.23
N ASP A 54 -9.59 -25.05 -5.50
CA ASP A 54 -9.22 -26.22 -6.29
C ASP A 54 -8.04 -25.94 -7.25
N MET A 55 -7.25 -24.88 -6.99
CA MET A 55 -6.12 -24.54 -7.86
C MET A 55 -5.09 -25.68 -7.84
N PRO A 56 -4.70 -26.23 -9.01
CA PRO A 56 -3.74 -27.32 -9.07
C PRO A 56 -2.35 -26.86 -8.59
N ASP A 57 -1.63 -27.77 -7.92
CA ASP A 57 -0.31 -27.49 -7.37
C ASP A 57 0.69 -27.15 -8.49
N VAL A 58 1.48 -26.09 -8.30
CA VAL A 58 2.41 -25.61 -9.34
C VAL A 58 3.74 -26.38 -9.20
N PRO A 59 4.24 -27.04 -10.27
CA PRO A 59 5.48 -27.81 -10.20
C PRO A 59 6.65 -26.94 -9.75
N ARG A 60 7.34 -27.35 -8.67
CA ARG A 60 8.54 -26.65 -8.20
C ARG A 60 9.66 -26.78 -9.22
N ARG A 61 10.13 -25.65 -9.76
CA ARG A 61 11.34 -25.60 -10.58
C ARG A 61 12.57 -25.83 -9.70
N ARG A 62 13.07 -27.07 -9.65
CA ARG A 62 14.41 -27.36 -9.12
C ARG A 62 15.43 -26.95 -10.17
N LEU A 63 16.35 -26.05 -9.81
CA LEU A 63 17.59 -25.87 -10.56
C LEU A 63 18.28 -27.24 -10.57
N ALA A 64 18.49 -27.79 -11.76
CA ALA A 64 19.25 -29.03 -11.92
C ALA A 64 20.59 -28.83 -11.20
N LYS A 65 20.95 -29.78 -10.35
CA LYS A 65 22.24 -29.80 -9.66
C LYS A 65 23.29 -29.69 -10.78
N SER A 66 24.08 -28.62 -10.77
CA SER A 66 25.24 -28.54 -11.65
C SER A 66 26.22 -29.60 -11.16
N ASP A 67 26.27 -30.73 -11.83
CA ASP A 67 27.31 -31.73 -11.62
C ASP A 67 28.65 -31.05 -11.93
N ALA A 68 29.51 -30.95 -10.92
CA ALA A 68 30.88 -30.46 -10.97
C ALA A 68 31.83 -31.63 -10.72
#